data_AF-A0A8J2ZQW6-F1
#
_entry.id   AF-A0A8J2ZQW6-F1
#
_cell.length_a   1.000
_cell.length_b   1.000
_cell.length_c   1.000
_cell.angle_alpha   90.00
_cell.angle_beta   90.00
_cell.angle_gamma   90.00
#
_symmetry.space_group_name_H-M   'P 1'
#
loop_
_entity.id
_entity.type
_entity.pdbx_description
1 polymer ?
#
loop_
_entity_poly.entity_id
_entity_poly.type
_entity_poly.pdbx_seq_one_letter_code
_entity_poly.pdbx_strand_id
1 'polypeptide(L)' 'MRYIASIIWAVLISCAIAYVLTSMGGETFALFDTLILAGIIAIAVFWLGDGILKENKR' A
#
# COMPACT_ATOMS: atom_id res chain seq x y z
N MET A 1 14.54 8.43 2.96
CA MET A 1 13.33 9.24 2.73
C MET A 1 12.35 8.56 1.78
N ARG A 2 12.75 8.12 0.57
CA ARG A 2 11.87 7.43 -0.39
C ARG A 2 11.14 6.21 0.19
N TYR A 3 11.85 5.28 0.83
CA TYR A 3 11.23 4.05 1.36
C TYR A 3 10.26 4.29 2.52
N ILE A 4 10.63 5.16 3.47
CA ILE A 4 9.76 5.52 4.60
C ILE A 4 8.49 6.20 4.09
N ALA A 5 8.61 7.12 3.14
CA ALA A 5 7.46 7.75 2.50
C ALA A 5 6.59 6.73 1.76
N SER A 6 7.17 5.80 1.00
CA SER A 6 6.43 4.74 0.31
C SER A 6 5.66 3.84 1.29
N ILE A 7 6.22 3.51 2.45
CA ILE A 7 5.53 2.72 3.48
C ILE A 7 4.36 3.51 4.08
N ILE A 8 4.58 4.78 4.45
CA ILE A 8 3.51 5.64 4.98
C ILE A 8 2.37 5.76 3.96
N TRP A 9 2.69 5.97 2.69
CA TRP A 9 1.69 6.04 1.62
C TRP A 9 0.97 4.71 1.41
N ALA A 10 1.68 3.58 1.45
CA ALA A 10 1.05 2.26 1.34
C ALA A 10 0.03 2.01 2.46
N VAL A 11 0.35 2.41 3.70
CA VAL A 11 -0.58 2.33 4.84
C VAL A 11 -1.78 3.25 4.66
N LEU A 12 -1.56 4.52 4.32
CA LEU A 12 -2.65 5.49 4.11
C LEU A 12 -3.61 5.07 2.99
N ILE A 13 -3.06 4.62 1.86
CA ILE A 13 -3.84 4.14 0.72
C ILE A 13 -4.64 2.88 1.10
N SER A 14 -4.01 1.94 1.82
CA SER A 14 -4.70 0.73 2.27
C SER A 14 -5.83 1.03 3.24
N CYS A 15 -5.64 1.97 4.16
CA CYS A 15 -6.70 2.46 5.05
C CYS A 15 -7.85 3.08 4.27
N ALA A 16 -7.56 3.90 3.25
CA ALA A 16 -8.59 4.49 2.40
C ALA A 16 -9.39 3.41 1.63
N ILE A 17 -8.69 2.43 1.04
CA ILE A 17 -9.33 1.32 0.32
C ILE A 17 -10.20 0.49 1.27
N ALA A 18 -9.63 0.05 2.40
CA ALA A 18 -10.35 -0.75 3.38
C ALA A 18 -11.57 -0.01 3.93
N TYR A 19 -11.45 1.28 4.24
CA TYR A 19 -12.58 2.10 4.68
C TYR A 19 -13.70 2.15 3.65
N VAL A 20 -13.38 2.35 2.37
CA VAL A 20 -14.38 2.40 1.30
C VAL A 20 -15.07 1.04 1.16
N LEU A 21 -14.30 -0.05 1.10
CA LEU A 21 -14.85 -1.39 0.92
C LEU A 21 -15.73 -1.82 2.10
N THR A 22 -15.29 -1.59 3.34
CA THR A 22 -16.08 -1.94 4.53
C THR A 22 -17.31 -1.04 4.63
N SER A 23 -17.22 0.24 4.26
CA SER A 23 -18.37 1.14 4.21
C SER A 23 -19.39 0.74 3.14
N MET A 24 -18.95 0.23 1.99
CA MET A 24 -19.85 -0.28 0.95
C MET A 24 -20.51 -1.61 1.36
N GLY A 25 -19.78 -2.44 2.12
CA GLY A 25 -20.28 -3.71 2.64
C GLY A 25 -21.17 -3.59 3.88
N GLY A 26 -21.20 -2.43 4.55
CA GLY A 26 -21.83 -2.27 5.87
C GLY A 26 -21.10 -3.04 6.98
N GLU A 27 -19.83 -3.37 6.75
CA GLU A 27 -18.98 -4.17 7.62
C GLU A 27 -18.15 -3.28 8.57
N THR A 28 -17.70 -3.83 9.69
CA THR A 28 -16.78 -3.14 10.59
C THR A 28 -15.38 -3.04 9.99
N PHE A 29 -14.69 -1.93 10.24
CA PHE A 29 -13.33 -1.71 9.74
C PHE A 29 -12.33 -2.71 10.36
N ALA A 30 -11.75 -3.57 9.51
CA ALA A 30 -10.76 -4.57 9.93
C ALA A 30 -9.32 -4.03 9.83
N LEU A 31 -8.79 -3.56 10.96
CA LEU A 31 -7.43 -3.01 11.06
C LEU A 31 -6.34 -4.00 10.64
N PHE A 32 -6.46 -5.26 11.05
CA PHE A 32 -5.44 -6.28 10.79
C PHE A 32 -5.32 -6.58 9.29
N ASP A 33 -6.46 -6.79 8.62
CA ASP A 33 -6.50 -7.05 7.18
C ASP A 33 -6.01 -5.85 6.38
N THR A 34 -6.31 -4.63 6.85
CA THR A 34 -5.82 -3.38 6.26
C THR A 34 -4.29 -3.28 6.33
N LEU A 35 -3.68 -3.67 7.45
CA LEU A 35 -2.23 -3.67 7.62
C LEU A 35 -1.54 -4.74 6.77
N ILE A 36 -2.17 -5.91 6.60
CA ILE A 36 -1.69 -6.94 5.66
C ILE A 36 -1.69 -6.39 4.23
N LEU A 37 -2.79 -5.75 3.82
CA LEU A 37 -2.89 -5.11 2.50
C LEU A 37 -1.79 -4.05 2.31
N ALA A 38 -1.55 -3.22 3.32
CA ALA A 38 -0.47 -2.23 3.30
C ALA A 38 0.90 -2.86 3.11
N GLY A 39 1.17 -3.99 3.78
CA GLY A 39 2.39 -4.77 3.59
C GLY A 39 2.55 -5.26 2.16
N ILE A 40 1.49 -5.82 1.56
CA ILE A 40 1.48 -6.30 0.17
C ILE A 40 1.75 -5.14 -0.80
N ILE A 41 1.05 -4.02 -0.64
CA ILE A 41 1.23 -2.83 -1.49
C ILE A 41 2.66 -2.27 -1.35
N ALA A 42 3.21 -2.21 -0.14
CA ALA A 42 4.58 -1.74 0.07
C ALA A 42 5.61 -2.61 -0.65
N ILE A 43 5.47 -3.95 -0.58
CA ILE A 43 6.35 -4.89 -1.30
C ILE A 43 6.24 -4.68 -2.81
N ALA A 44 5.01 -4.56 -3.33
CA ALA A 44 4.78 -4.33 -4.76
C ALA A 44 5.42 -3.00 -5.23
N VAL A 45 5.28 -1.93 -4.45
CA VAL A 45 5.88 -0.63 -4.74
C VAL A 45 7.41 -0.70 -4.73
N PHE A 46 8.03 -1.44 -3.82
CA PHE A 46 9.48 -1.62 -3.81
C PHE A 46 9.99 -2.40 -5.02
N TRP A 47 9.29 -3.48 -5.39
CA TRP A 47 9.60 -4.25 -6.60
C TRP A 47 9.48 -3.41 -7.87
N LEU A 48 8.42 -2.62 -7.98
CA LEU A 48 8.21 -1.74 -9.13
C LEU A 48 9.24 -0.60 -9.14
N GLY A 49 9.49 0.04 -7.99
CA GLY A 49 10.36 1.21 -7.91
C GLY A 49 11.85 0.93 -8.06
N ASP A 50 12.35 -0.21 -7.55
CA ASP A 50 13.79 -0.55 -7.62
C ASP A 50 14.12 -1.61 -8.67
N GLY A 51 13.14 -2.43 -9.07
CA GLY A 51 13.30 -3.44 -10.11
C GLY A 51 12.86 -2.93 -11.47
N ILE A 52 11.54 -2.90 -11.68
CA ILE A 52 10.93 -2.81 -13.02
C ILE A 52 11.06 -1.40 -13.64
N LEU A 53 10.79 -0.35 -12.86
CA LEU A 53 10.74 1.03 -13.35
C LEU A 53 12.09 1.75 -13.27
N LYS A 54 13.14 1.07 -12.80
CA LYS A 54 14.47 1.67 -12.71
C LYS A 54 15.08 1.70 -14.11
N GLU A 55 14.88 2.83 -14.79
CA GLU A 55 15.50 3.08 -16.09
C GLU A 55 17.02 3.03 -15.94
N ASN A 56 17.65 2.11 -16.67
CA ASN A 56 19.10 2.03 -16.80
C ASN A 56 19.52 3.31 -17.52
N LYS A 57 19.90 4.33 -16.75
CA LYS A 57 20.43 5.58 -17.25
C LYS A 57 21.76 5.26 -17.95
N ARG A 58 21.69 5.04 -19.25
CA ARG A 58 22.84 4.93 -20.14
C ARG A 58 23.03 6.24 -20.87
#